data_AF-A0A520C693-F1
#
_entry.id   AF-A0A520C693-F1
#
_cell.length_a   1.000
_cell.length_b   1.000
_cell.length_c   1.000
_cell.angle_alpha   90.00
_cell.angle_beta   90.00
_cell.angle_gamma   90.00
#
_symmetry.space_group_name_H-M   'P 1'
#
loop_
_entity.id
_entity.type
_entity.pdbx_description
1 polymer ?
#
loop_
_entity_poly.entity_id
_entity_poly.type
_entity_poly.pdbx_seq_one_letter_code
_entity_poly.pdbx_strand_id
1 'polypeptide(L)'
;RCVMDSPDLWYAIRFKNNALRGGLLENFYYRDIEVGQVSKAAVTCDFDYEEGANGPFVPRLRNIVIERLHARAAVRVLDSRGLPGAPVTGITLRDCSFEGVKQASVQRYTQDVRLENVRVNGQVSKMLT
;
A
#
# COMPACT_ATOMS: atom_id res chain seq x y z
N ARG A 1 -10.10 -11.69 12.56
CA ARG A 1 -8.75 -12.04 12.07
C ARG A 1 -8.90 -12.56 10.64
N CYS A 2 -8.19 -11.96 9.69
CA CYS A 2 -8.22 -12.34 8.27
C CYS A 2 -6.92 -13.08 7.92
N VAL A 3 -6.98 -14.10 7.07
CA VAL A 3 -5.81 -14.84 6.60
C VAL A 3 -5.84 -14.92 5.08
N MET A 4 -4.71 -14.60 4.45
CA MET A 4 -4.52 -14.64 3.00
C MET A 4 -3.18 -15.31 2.71
N ASP A 5 -3.12 -16.28 1.80
CA ASP A 5 -1.87 -16.95 1.47
C ASP A 5 -1.92 -17.59 0.08
N SER A 6 -1.16 -17.05 -0.87
CA SER A 6 -0.96 -17.69 -2.18
C SER A 6 0.22 -17.08 -2.92
N PRO A 7 1.05 -17.89 -3.62
CA PRO A 7 2.07 -17.35 -4.52
C PRO A 7 1.45 -16.52 -5.67
N ASP A 8 0.21 -16.80 -6.06
CA ASP A 8 -0.50 -16.06 -7.11
C ASP A 8 -1.26 -14.83 -6.58
N LEU A 9 -1.33 -14.63 -5.27
CA LEU A 9 -1.87 -13.41 -4.69
C LEU A 9 -0.87 -12.27 -4.87
N TRP A 10 -1.18 -11.30 -5.74
CA TRP A 10 -0.24 -10.22 -6.02
C TRP A 10 -0.10 -9.25 -4.85
N TYR A 11 -1.21 -8.92 -4.18
CA TYR A 11 -1.28 -7.94 -3.11
C TYR A 11 -2.29 -8.36 -2.06
N ALA A 12 -2.04 -8.04 -0.78
CA ALA A 12 -3.02 -8.27 0.28
C ALA A 12 -4.07 -7.15 0.32
N ILE A 13 -3.63 -5.89 0.19
CA ILE A 13 -4.51 -4.72 0.12
C ILE A 13 -4.22 -3.96 -1.16
N ARG A 14 -5.27 -3.68 -1.95
CA ARG A 14 -5.16 -3.00 -3.25
C ARG A 14 -6.21 -1.90 -3.40
N PHE A 15 -5.74 -0.69 -3.66
CA PHE A 15 -6.55 0.42 -4.11
C PHE A 15 -6.28 0.72 -5.58
N LYS A 16 -7.35 0.98 -6.34
CA LYS A 16 -7.29 1.39 -7.74
C LYS A 16 -8.14 2.64 -7.92
N ASN A 17 -7.62 3.61 -8.66
CA ASN A 17 -8.40 4.74 -9.17
C ASN A 17 -7.72 5.29 -10.43
N ASN A 18 -8.33 6.23 -11.15
CA ASN A 18 -7.69 6.96 -12.25
C ASN A 18 -8.47 8.25 -12.58
N ALA A 19 -7.96 9.04 -13.52
CA ALA A 19 -8.52 10.33 -13.90
C ALA A 19 -9.86 10.24 -14.66
N LEU A 20 -10.25 9.07 -15.15
CA LEU A 20 -11.57 8.88 -15.76
C LEU A 20 -12.66 8.62 -14.70
N ARG A 21 -12.28 8.10 -13.52
CA ARG A 21 -13.20 7.85 -12.40
C ARG A 21 -13.29 9.04 -11.44
N GLY A 22 -12.14 9.63 -11.09
CA GLY A 22 -12.09 10.70 -10.09
C GLY A 22 -12.59 10.26 -8.71
N GLY A 23 -13.39 11.12 -8.07
CA GLY A 23 -14.03 10.80 -6.79
C GLY A 23 -13.08 10.80 -5.59
N LEU A 24 -13.57 10.26 -4.48
CA LEU A 24 -12.87 10.24 -3.20
C LEU A 24 -12.96 8.86 -2.56
N LEU A 25 -11.79 8.29 -2.30
CA LEU A 25 -11.59 7.11 -1.49
C LEU A 25 -10.95 7.58 -0.18
N GLU A 26 -11.64 7.45 0.95
CA GLU A 26 -11.08 7.85 2.23
C GLU A 26 -11.57 7.01 3.40
N ASN A 27 -10.83 7.07 4.51
CA ASN A 27 -11.20 6.46 5.79
C ASN A 27 -11.24 4.93 5.71
N PHE A 28 -10.16 4.33 5.22
CA PHE A 28 -9.99 2.88 5.20
C PHE A 28 -9.15 2.40 6.37
N TYR A 29 -9.69 1.44 7.13
CA TYR A 29 -9.05 0.90 8.33
C TYR A 29 -8.98 -0.62 8.23
N TYR A 30 -7.76 -1.15 8.23
CA TYR A 30 -7.47 -2.58 8.18
C TYR A 30 -6.78 -3.00 9.46
N ARG A 31 -7.19 -4.14 10.02
CA ARG A 31 -6.55 -4.68 11.22
C ARG A 31 -6.56 -6.19 11.27
N ASP A 32 -5.57 -6.75 11.97
CA ASP A 32 -5.50 -8.17 12.32
C ASP A 32 -5.49 -9.10 11.09
N ILE A 33 -4.50 -8.90 10.22
CA ILE A 33 -4.33 -9.59 8.94
C ILE A 33 -3.02 -10.39 8.94
N GLU A 34 -3.14 -11.69 8.68
CA GLU A 34 -2.02 -12.58 8.45
C GLU A 34 -1.88 -12.87 6.95
N VAL A 35 -0.71 -12.58 6.41
CA VAL A 35 -0.36 -12.84 5.02
C VAL A 35 0.76 -13.87 4.99
N GLY A 36 0.50 -15.04 4.42
CA GLY A 36 1.57 -16.02 4.18
C GLY A 36 2.50 -15.49 3.09
N GLN A 37 2.01 -15.46 1.85
CA GLN A 37 2.77 -14.93 0.73
C GLN A 37 1.94 -14.00 -0.16
N VAL A 38 2.62 -12.97 -0.68
CA VAL A 38 2.21 -12.20 -1.86
C VAL A 38 3.35 -12.09 -2.87
N SER A 39 3.05 -12.12 -4.17
CA SER A 39 4.06 -12.09 -5.24
C SER A 39 4.55 -10.69 -5.63
N LYS A 40 3.91 -9.60 -5.17
CA LYS A 40 4.34 -8.22 -5.49
C LYS A 40 4.54 -7.33 -4.27
N ALA A 41 3.48 -6.83 -3.65
CA ALA A 41 3.60 -5.94 -2.49
C ALA A 41 2.53 -6.26 -1.47
N ALA A 42 2.79 -6.05 -0.18
CA ALA A 42 1.74 -6.23 0.81
C ALA A 42 0.58 -5.25 0.58
N VAL A 43 0.90 -3.99 0.28
CA VAL A 43 -0.08 -2.91 0.02
C VAL A 43 0.23 -2.23 -1.30
N THR A 44 -0.79 -1.94 -2.10
CA THR A 44 -0.64 -1.11 -3.30
C THR A 44 -1.74 -0.06 -3.47
N CYS A 45 -1.32 1.11 -3.96
CA CYS A 45 -2.19 2.18 -4.45
C CYS A 45 -1.80 2.48 -5.90
N ASP A 46 -2.71 2.25 -6.84
CA ASP A 46 -2.40 2.24 -8.27
C ASP A 46 -3.32 3.24 -9.01
N PHE A 47 -2.87 4.49 -9.16
CA PHE A 47 -3.56 5.50 -9.97
C PHE A 47 -3.15 5.49 -11.44
N ASP A 48 -2.01 4.87 -11.76
CA ASP A 48 -1.50 4.70 -13.14
C ASP A 48 -2.22 3.57 -13.89
N TYR A 49 -3.28 3.01 -13.30
CA TYR A 49 -4.05 1.89 -13.84
C TYR A 49 -5.03 2.33 -14.94
N GLU A 50 -5.15 1.51 -16.00
CA GLU A 50 -6.01 1.75 -17.18
C GLU A 50 -5.79 3.13 -17.79
N GLU A 51 -6.77 4.03 -17.70
CA GLU A 51 -6.68 5.36 -18.30
C GLU A 51 -5.65 6.25 -17.59
N GLY A 52 -5.20 5.90 -16.39
CA GLY A 52 -4.17 6.63 -15.65
C GLY A 52 -4.52 8.12 -15.51
N ALA A 53 -3.65 8.99 -16.02
CA ALA A 53 -3.87 10.44 -16.05
C ALA A 53 -4.81 10.92 -17.18
N ASN A 54 -5.24 10.05 -18.10
CA ASN A 54 -6.03 10.40 -19.28
C ASN A 54 -7.52 10.51 -18.94
N GLY A 55 -7.89 11.52 -18.19
CA GLY A 55 -9.29 11.79 -17.89
C GLY A 55 -9.52 13.17 -17.26
N PRO A 56 -10.77 13.63 -17.21
CA PRO A 56 -11.10 14.99 -16.81
C PRO A 56 -11.19 15.17 -15.28
N PHE A 57 -11.07 14.11 -14.49
CA PHE A 57 -11.30 14.14 -13.06
C PHE A 57 -10.02 13.92 -12.25
N VAL A 58 -10.00 14.46 -11.03
CA VAL A 58 -8.89 14.28 -10.08
C VAL A 58 -9.23 13.14 -9.12
N PRO A 59 -8.54 11.98 -9.18
CA PRO A 59 -8.75 10.90 -8.22
C PRO A 59 -8.13 11.28 -6.87
N ARG A 60 -8.79 10.88 -5.77
CA ARG A 60 -8.30 11.15 -4.42
C ARG A 60 -8.33 9.88 -3.59
N LEU A 61 -7.22 9.61 -2.90
CA LEU A 61 -7.08 8.54 -1.92
C LEU A 61 -6.37 9.09 -0.69
N ARG A 62 -7.04 9.04 0.47
CA ARG A 62 -6.49 9.55 1.72
C ARG A 62 -6.91 8.79 2.96
N ASN A 63 -6.16 8.95 4.04
CA ASN A 63 -6.47 8.41 5.36
C ASN A 63 -6.68 6.89 5.34
N ILE A 64 -5.59 6.17 5.14
CA ILE A 64 -5.50 4.72 5.19
C ILE A 64 -4.72 4.35 6.44
N VAL A 65 -5.30 3.50 7.29
CA VAL A 65 -4.64 2.96 8.48
C VAL A 65 -4.63 1.45 8.39
N ILE A 66 -3.44 0.87 8.53
CA ILE A 66 -3.23 -0.58 8.51
C ILE A 66 -2.49 -0.95 9.79
N GLU A 67 -3.16 -1.69 10.66
CA GLU A 67 -2.66 -2.07 11.98
C GLU A 67 -2.47 -3.58 12.07
N ARG A 68 -1.35 -4.06 12.63
CA ARG A 68 -1.13 -5.49 12.91
C ARG A 68 -1.34 -6.36 11.66
N LEU A 69 -0.72 -5.94 10.56
CA LEU A 69 -0.57 -6.75 9.35
C LEU A 69 0.81 -7.41 9.38
N HIS A 70 0.81 -8.74 9.33
CA HIS A 70 2.03 -9.54 9.34
C HIS A 70 2.14 -10.33 8.03
N ALA A 71 3.17 -10.05 7.23
CA ALA A 71 3.45 -10.76 5.98
C ALA A 71 4.72 -11.60 6.09
N ARG A 72 4.63 -12.91 5.87
CA ARG A 72 5.80 -13.81 5.91
C ARG A 72 6.66 -13.73 4.64
N ALA A 73 6.06 -13.40 3.50
CA ALA A 73 6.78 -13.18 2.26
C ALA A 73 6.08 -12.11 1.40
N ALA A 74 6.76 -11.00 1.14
CA ALA A 74 6.32 -9.99 0.18
C ALA A 74 7.53 -9.42 -0.57
N VAL A 75 7.44 -9.16 -1.89
CA VAL A 75 8.59 -8.57 -2.61
C VAL A 75 8.86 -7.13 -2.15
N ARG A 76 7.79 -6.37 -1.84
CA ARG A 76 7.81 -5.01 -1.26
C ARG A 76 6.82 -4.88 -0.11
N VAL A 77 7.03 -3.87 0.73
CA VAL A 77 6.01 -3.43 1.70
C VAL A 77 4.91 -2.66 1.00
N LEU A 78 5.27 -1.57 0.31
CA LEU A 78 4.33 -0.63 -0.32
C LEU A 78 4.68 -0.42 -1.81
N ASP A 79 3.67 -0.42 -2.66
CA ASP A 79 3.74 0.12 -4.03
C ASP A 79 2.63 1.17 -4.20
N SER A 80 2.96 2.43 -3.92
CA SER A 80 2.05 3.57 -3.98
C SER A 80 2.42 4.50 -5.14
N ARG A 81 1.48 4.69 -6.06
CA ARG A 81 1.61 5.51 -7.25
C ARG A 81 0.39 6.41 -7.39
N GLY A 82 0.54 7.67 -7.01
CA GLY A 82 -0.38 8.74 -7.37
C GLY A 82 -0.08 9.32 -8.75
N LEU A 83 -0.71 10.45 -9.08
CA LEU A 83 -0.47 11.20 -10.32
C LEU A 83 0.07 12.61 -10.02
N PRO A 84 0.69 13.31 -10.99
CA PRO A 84 0.98 14.73 -10.85
C PRO A 84 -0.31 15.50 -10.52
N GLY A 85 -0.30 16.28 -9.43
CA GLY A 85 -1.47 17.01 -8.96
C GLY A 85 -2.56 16.18 -8.26
N ALA A 86 -2.40 14.85 -8.17
CA ALA A 86 -3.31 13.95 -7.46
C ALA A 86 -2.53 12.92 -6.63
N PRO A 87 -1.83 13.36 -5.56
CA PRO A 87 -1.03 12.46 -4.74
C PRO A 87 -1.92 11.51 -3.90
N VAL A 88 -1.41 10.32 -3.63
CA VAL A 88 -1.94 9.47 -2.55
C VAL A 88 -1.43 10.02 -1.23
N THR A 89 -2.29 10.18 -0.23
CA THR A 89 -1.93 10.86 1.04
C THR A 89 -2.32 10.07 2.27
N GLY A 90 -1.57 10.22 3.36
CA GLY A 90 -1.97 9.72 4.68
C GLY A 90 -2.08 8.20 4.77
N ILE A 91 -0.99 7.49 4.51
CA ILE A 91 -0.87 6.04 4.73
C ILE A 91 -0.16 5.82 6.07
N THR A 92 -0.83 5.17 7.02
CA THR A 92 -0.24 4.79 8.30
C THR A 92 -0.13 3.27 8.39
N LEU A 93 1.09 2.77 8.58
CA LEU A 93 1.36 1.38 8.95
C LEU A 93 1.72 1.35 10.44
N ARG A 94 0.95 0.61 11.25
CA ARG A 94 1.16 0.53 12.70
C ARG A 94 1.27 -0.92 13.15
N ASP A 95 2.29 -1.23 13.95
CA ASP A 95 2.51 -2.57 14.53
C ASP A 95 2.56 -3.68 13.46
N CYS A 96 3.08 -3.36 12.26
CA CYS A 96 3.17 -4.28 11.13
C CYS A 96 4.55 -4.93 11.04
N SER A 97 4.60 -6.15 10.49
CA SER A 97 5.88 -6.80 10.16
C SER A 97 5.85 -7.40 8.76
N PHE A 98 6.93 -7.22 8.02
CA PHE A 98 7.08 -7.70 6.65
C PHE A 98 8.39 -8.45 6.52
N GLU A 99 8.31 -9.73 6.22
CA GLU A 99 9.46 -10.61 6.03
C GLU A 99 9.62 -10.98 4.55
N GLY A 100 10.83 -11.41 4.19
CA GLY A 100 11.16 -11.79 2.81
C GLY A 100 11.12 -10.62 1.83
N VAL A 101 11.24 -9.38 2.30
CA VAL A 101 11.25 -8.16 1.47
C VAL A 101 12.55 -8.09 0.69
N LYS A 102 12.44 -8.04 -0.64
CA LYS A 102 13.59 -8.11 -1.57
C LYS A 102 13.86 -6.79 -2.28
N GLN A 103 12.89 -5.88 -2.29
CA GLN A 103 12.95 -4.63 -3.04
C GLN A 103 12.41 -3.47 -2.22
N ALA A 104 12.99 -2.29 -2.44
CA ALA A 104 12.52 -1.02 -1.90
C ALA A 104 11.04 -0.79 -2.25
N SER A 105 10.32 -0.10 -1.36
CA SER A 105 8.95 0.31 -1.65
C SER A 105 8.93 1.42 -2.71
N VAL A 106 7.86 1.47 -3.49
CA VAL A 106 7.63 2.51 -4.49
C VAL A 106 6.68 3.55 -3.91
N GLN A 107 7.07 4.82 -3.98
CA GLN A 107 6.29 5.95 -3.44
C GLN A 107 6.33 7.11 -4.45
N ARG A 108 5.58 6.97 -5.55
CA ARG A 108 5.47 8.00 -6.59
C ARG A 108 4.26 8.88 -6.30
N TYR A 109 4.45 10.21 -6.25
CA TYR A 109 3.40 11.17 -5.87
C TYR A 109 2.61 10.69 -4.63
N THR A 110 3.35 10.31 -3.58
CA THR A 110 2.79 9.82 -2.32
C THR A 110 3.29 10.70 -1.20
N GLN A 111 2.39 11.11 -0.31
CA GLN A 111 2.70 12.03 0.79
C GLN A 111 2.19 11.44 2.12
N ASP A 112 2.83 11.84 3.21
CA ASP A 112 2.43 11.48 4.58
C ASP A 112 2.34 9.97 4.83
N VAL A 113 3.37 9.22 4.43
CA VAL A 113 3.54 7.83 4.84
C VAL A 113 4.15 7.79 6.24
N ARG A 114 3.45 7.17 7.18
CA ARG A 114 3.86 7.04 8.59
C ARG A 114 4.07 5.57 8.94
N LEU A 115 5.20 5.30 9.57
CA LEU A 115 5.54 3.98 10.12
C LEU A 115 5.60 4.08 11.64
N GLU A 116 4.74 3.34 12.31
CA GLU A 116 4.65 3.28 13.77
C GLU A 116 4.92 1.84 14.20
N ASN A 117 6.09 1.58 14.78
CA ASN A 117 6.50 0.21 15.16
C ASN A 117 6.39 -0.80 13.99
N VAL A 118 6.99 -0.44 12.84
CA VAL A 118 7.02 -1.32 11.66
C VAL A 118 8.36 -2.05 11.58
N ARG A 119 8.32 -3.35 11.32
CA ARG A 119 9.50 -4.18 11.07
C ARG A 119 9.56 -4.64 9.63
N VAL A 120 10.74 -4.57 9.03
CA VAL A 120 11.02 -5.09 7.69
C VAL A 120 12.25 -5.98 7.80
N ASN A 121 12.12 -7.26 7.44
CA ASN A 121 13.14 -8.29 7.58
C ASN A 121 13.77 -8.30 8.99
N GLY A 122 12.93 -8.35 10.03
CA GLY A 122 13.35 -8.31 11.45
C GLY A 122 13.83 -6.95 11.99
N GLN A 123 14.12 -5.96 11.15
CA GLN A 123 14.64 -4.65 11.57
C GLN A 123 13.53 -3.60 11.70
N VAL A 124 13.61 -2.78 12.76
CA VAL A 124 12.69 -1.63 12.91
C VAL A 124 12.99 -0.62 11.80
N SER A 125 11.96 -0.27 11.03
CA SER A 125 12.08 0.66 9.90
C SER A 125 11.43 2.01 10.22
N LYS A 126 12.14 3.09 9.88
CA LYS A 126 11.62 4.47 9.89
C LYS A 126 11.30 5.01 8.49
N MET A 127 11.67 4.27 7.45
CA MET A 127 11.46 4.64 6.05
C MET A 127 11.39 3.38 5.18
N LEU A 128 10.53 3.40 4.16
CA LEU A 128 10.38 2.27 3.23
C LEU A 128 11.30 2.39 2.00
N THR A 129 12.59 2.66 2.22
CA THR A 129 13.63 2.75 1.18
C THR A 129 14.41 1.46 1.06
#